data_AF-A0A2S7FBI6-F1
#
_entry.id   AF-A0A2S7FBI6-F1
#
_cell.length_a   1.000
_cell.length_b   1.000
_cell.length_c   1.000
_cell.angle_alpha   90.00
_cell.angle_beta   90.00
_cell.angle_gamma   90.00
#
_symmetry.space_group_name_H-M   'P 1'
#
loop_
_entity.id
_entity.type
_entity.pdbx_description
1 polymer ?
#
loop_
_entity_poly.entity_id
_entity_poly.type
_entity_poly.pdbx_seq_one_letter_code
_entity_poly.pdbx_strand_id
1 'polypeptide(L)'
;MNYLKKLICFLCAIILVATVSGCGTKSPSKVMSEKLDAIKNGDKNTISDILNSEIKNEEETDSQYTDSQNSMVEAVKKITYKVNSEKVDGDSATVNVSVNAPDLADAFSQFIQKAFSDALSSAFSGNTETQEDTDAKYDKIFSEILKNVKFSDRTMDIEMVKEENGWKIKNDNDIIKLVTNIDPDALNNAFDSSDNNINKQ
;
A
#
# COMPACT_ATOMS: atom_id res chain seq x y z
N MET A 1 58.33 31.67 -13.58
CA MET A 1 57.12 31.96 -12.77
C MET A 1 55.78 31.83 -13.52
N ASN A 2 55.76 31.80 -14.86
CA ASN A 2 54.52 31.74 -15.64
C ASN A 2 53.98 30.32 -15.88
N TYR A 3 54.83 29.30 -15.83
CA TYR A 3 54.42 27.89 -15.98
C TYR A 3 53.77 27.35 -14.71
N LEU A 4 54.26 27.73 -13.52
CA LEU A 4 53.66 27.33 -12.25
C LEU A 4 52.25 27.91 -12.07
N LYS A 5 52.02 29.17 -12.50
CA LYS A 5 50.68 29.80 -12.53
C LYS A 5 49.73 29.11 -13.52
N LYS A 6 50.21 28.71 -14.70
CA LYS A 6 49.41 27.97 -15.69
C LYS A 6 49.05 26.57 -15.23
N LEU A 7 49.96 25.88 -14.53
CA LEU A 7 49.75 24.53 -13.99
C LEU A 7 48.78 24.54 -12.80
N ILE A 8 48.85 25.57 -11.94
CA ILE A 8 47.90 25.80 -10.84
C ILE A 8 46.50 26.11 -11.38
N CYS A 9 46.37 26.98 -12.39
CA CYS A 9 45.08 27.25 -13.04
C CYS A 9 44.48 26.01 -13.72
N PHE A 10 45.31 25.16 -14.34
CA PHE A 10 44.86 23.93 -14.98
C PHE A 10 44.43 22.86 -13.95
N LEU A 11 45.14 22.77 -12.82
CA LEU A 11 44.79 21.87 -11.71
C LEU A 11 43.47 22.30 -11.03
N CYS A 12 43.24 23.60 -10.84
CA CYS A 12 41.98 24.12 -10.31
C CYS A 12 40.80 23.90 -11.27
N ALA A 13 41.03 23.93 -12.58
CA ALA A 13 39.99 23.68 -13.58
C ALA A 13 39.57 22.20 -13.67
N ILE A 14 40.49 21.25 -13.42
CA ILE A 14 40.19 19.81 -13.41
C ILE A 14 39.42 19.39 -12.14
N ILE A 15 39.63 20.07 -11.01
CA ILE A 15 38.91 19.80 -9.76
C ILE A 15 37.44 20.26 -9.81
N LEU A 16 37.10 21.23 -10.67
CA LEU A 16 35.72 21.71 -10.85
C LEU A 16 34.84 20.80 -11.70
N VAL A 17 35.41 19.91 -12.52
CA VAL A 17 34.65 18.95 -13.35
C VAL A 17 34.45 17.58 -12.68
N ALA A 18 34.96 17.39 -11.47
CA ALA A 18 34.90 16.12 -10.73
C ALA A 18 33.94 16.14 -9.52
N THR A 19 33.10 17.17 -9.37
CA THR A 19 32.04 17.16 -8.36
C THR A 19 30.67 17.09 -9.02
N VAL A 20 29.94 16.05 -8.62
CA VAL A 20 28.56 15.72 -8.99
C VAL A 20 28.38 14.94 -10.31
N SER A 21 29.18 13.89 -10.49
CA SER A 21 28.61 12.61 -10.94
C SER A 21 28.01 11.90 -9.72
N GLY A 22 27.01 12.53 -9.10
CA GLY A 22 26.12 11.78 -8.23
C GLY A 22 25.43 10.78 -9.13
N CYS A 23 25.88 9.53 -9.13
CA CYS A 23 25.01 8.41 -9.46
C CYS A 23 23.93 8.42 -8.37
N GLY A 24 22.97 9.32 -8.53
CA GLY A 24 22.09 9.78 -7.47
C GLY A 24 21.20 8.63 -7.06
N THR A 25 21.06 8.42 -5.75
CA THR A 25 19.96 7.64 -5.20
C THR A 25 18.65 8.14 -5.83
N LYS A 26 17.76 7.21 -6.19
CA LYS A 26 16.48 7.52 -6.86
C LYS A 26 15.77 8.63 -6.10
N SER A 27 15.17 9.61 -6.78
CA SER A 27 14.41 10.65 -6.09
C SER A 27 13.22 10.05 -5.32
N PRO A 28 12.71 10.72 -4.27
CA PRO A 28 11.50 10.30 -3.55
C PRO A 28 10.33 9.94 -4.50
N SER A 29 10.08 10.77 -5.50
CA SER A 29 9.07 10.57 -6.54
C SER A 29 9.31 9.29 -7.32
N LYS A 30 10.57 8.99 -7.66
CA LYS A 30 10.91 7.80 -8.41
C LYS A 30 10.71 6.54 -7.57
N VAL A 31 11.06 6.58 -6.29
CA VAL A 31 10.78 5.48 -5.35
C VAL A 31 9.26 5.27 -5.21
N MET A 32 8.49 6.36 -5.08
CA MET A 32 7.03 6.29 -5.00
C MET A 32 6.39 5.70 -6.27
N SER A 33 6.81 6.17 -7.46
CA SER A 33 6.36 5.61 -8.73
C SER A 33 6.67 4.13 -8.85
N GLU A 34 7.87 3.70 -8.47
CA GLU A 34 8.25 2.29 -8.54
C GLU A 34 7.42 1.41 -7.60
N LYS A 35 7.12 1.87 -6.37
CA LYS A 35 6.21 1.14 -5.46
C LYS A 35 4.81 1.03 -6.05
N LEU A 36 4.25 2.10 -6.61
CA LEU A 36 2.92 2.08 -7.24
C LEU A 36 2.89 1.25 -8.54
N ASP A 37 3.96 1.28 -9.33
CA ASP A 37 4.12 0.43 -10.51
C ASP A 37 4.21 -1.05 -10.12
N ALA A 38 4.89 -1.39 -9.02
CA ALA A 38 4.94 -2.75 -8.50
C ALA A 38 3.53 -3.27 -8.13
N ILE A 39 2.71 -2.44 -7.48
CA ILE A 39 1.30 -2.76 -7.18
C ILE A 39 0.51 -3.00 -8.46
N LYS A 40 0.60 -2.06 -9.41
CA LYS A 40 -0.10 -2.13 -10.69
C LYS A 40 0.27 -3.40 -11.48
N ASN A 41 1.54 -3.79 -11.41
CA ASN A 41 2.07 -4.98 -12.08
C ASN A 41 1.81 -6.29 -11.30
N GLY A 42 1.23 -6.22 -10.11
CA GLY A 42 0.98 -7.39 -9.26
C GLY A 42 2.27 -8.04 -8.76
N ASP A 43 3.28 -7.25 -8.42
CA ASP A 43 4.49 -7.75 -7.77
C ASP A 43 4.15 -8.50 -6.48
N LYS A 44 4.54 -9.78 -6.41
CA LYS A 44 4.08 -10.67 -5.34
C LYS A 44 4.44 -10.18 -3.95
N ASN A 45 5.66 -9.66 -3.77
CA ASN A 45 6.12 -9.17 -2.48
C ASN A 45 5.33 -7.93 -2.06
N THR A 46 5.17 -6.99 -2.98
CA THR A 46 4.42 -5.76 -2.73
C THR A 46 2.93 -6.02 -2.46
N ILE A 47 2.33 -6.97 -3.18
CA ILE A 47 0.94 -7.39 -2.95
C ILE A 47 0.81 -8.10 -1.59
N SER A 48 1.76 -8.95 -1.22
CA SER A 48 1.76 -9.58 0.10
C SER A 48 1.82 -8.55 1.23
N ASP A 49 2.64 -7.50 1.08
CA ASP A 49 2.70 -6.41 2.07
C ASP A 49 1.34 -5.73 2.24
N ILE A 50 0.60 -5.50 1.15
CA ILE A 50 -0.72 -4.84 1.18
C ILE A 50 -1.79 -5.73 1.80
N LEU A 51 -1.74 -7.03 1.51
CA LEU A 51 -2.71 -7.98 2.04
C LEU A 51 -2.51 -8.25 3.55
N ASN A 52 -1.38 -7.79 4.12
CA ASN A 52 -1.02 -8.02 5.53
C ASN A 52 -1.26 -9.47 5.98
N SER A 53 -1.10 -10.39 5.03
CA SER A 53 -1.24 -11.80 5.28
C SER A 53 0.10 -12.32 5.78
N GLU A 54 0.05 -13.14 6.81
CA GLU A 54 1.16 -13.96 7.29
C GLU A 54 1.58 -15.00 6.22
N ILE A 55 1.82 -14.59 4.96
CA ILE A 55 2.47 -15.37 3.89
C ILE A 55 3.99 -15.34 4.13
N LYS A 56 4.37 -15.53 5.39
CA LYS A 56 5.72 -15.90 5.81
C LYS A 56 5.64 -17.25 6.50
N ASN A 57 5.07 -18.23 5.80
CA ASN A 57 5.60 -19.58 5.95
C ASN A 57 6.52 -19.79 4.75
N GLU A 58 7.80 -19.74 5.07
CA GLU A 58 8.90 -20.11 4.21
C GLU A 58 8.69 -21.54 3.70
N GLU A 59 9.11 -21.77 2.46
CA GLU A 59 9.18 -23.05 1.75
C GLU A 59 7.86 -23.56 1.14
N GLU A 60 7.81 -23.45 -0.20
CA GLU A 60 7.07 -24.29 -1.13
C GLU A 60 5.63 -24.70 -0.75
N THR A 61 4.66 -23.97 -1.29
CA THR A 61 3.70 -24.46 -2.28
C THR A 61 2.74 -23.32 -2.59
N ASP A 62 2.08 -23.41 -3.74
CA ASP A 62 1.01 -22.52 -4.22
C ASP A 62 -0.01 -22.21 -3.09
N SER A 63 0.21 -21.16 -2.29
CA SER A 63 -0.77 -20.69 -1.31
C SER A 63 -1.93 -20.11 -2.11
N GLN A 64 -2.92 -20.93 -2.42
CA GLN A 64 -4.09 -20.51 -3.18
C GLN A 64 -4.78 -19.40 -2.40
N TYR A 65 -4.71 -18.18 -2.92
CA TYR A 65 -5.53 -17.08 -2.48
C TYR A 65 -7.00 -17.50 -2.50
N THR A 66 -7.76 -17.07 -1.50
CA THR A 66 -9.22 -17.20 -1.53
C THR A 66 -9.82 -16.43 -2.71
N ASP A 67 -11.10 -16.67 -3.03
CA ASP A 67 -11.74 -15.97 -4.16
C ASP A 67 -11.80 -14.46 -3.92
N SER A 68 -11.96 -14.03 -2.66
CA SER A 68 -11.93 -12.61 -2.29
C SER A 68 -10.52 -12.02 -2.37
N GLN A 69 -9.49 -12.73 -1.91
CA GLN A 69 -8.10 -12.29 -2.03
C GLN A 69 -7.69 -12.12 -3.50
N ASN A 70 -8.01 -13.10 -4.36
CA ASN A 70 -7.78 -12.99 -5.80
C ASN A 70 -8.49 -11.76 -6.39
N SER A 71 -9.74 -11.51 -6.00
CA SER A 71 -10.52 -10.37 -6.48
C SER A 71 -9.94 -9.04 -6.01
N MET A 72 -9.42 -8.97 -4.79
CA MET A 72 -8.72 -7.81 -4.26
C MET A 72 -7.43 -7.53 -5.04
N VAL A 73 -6.61 -8.56 -5.31
CA VAL A 73 -5.39 -8.44 -6.11
C VAL A 73 -5.72 -7.90 -7.51
N GLU A 74 -6.74 -8.46 -8.17
CA GLU A 74 -7.17 -7.98 -9.49
C GLU A 74 -7.73 -6.55 -9.45
N ALA A 75 -8.30 -6.11 -8.34
CA ALA A 75 -8.75 -4.73 -8.17
C ALA A 75 -7.58 -3.76 -8.00
N VAL A 76 -6.61 -4.05 -7.13
CA VAL A 76 -5.46 -3.16 -6.89
C VAL A 76 -4.49 -3.09 -8.07
N LYS A 77 -4.44 -4.10 -8.94
CA LYS A 77 -3.68 -4.03 -10.20
C LYS A 77 -4.24 -2.99 -11.18
N LYS A 78 -5.51 -2.62 -11.06
CA LYS A 78 -6.18 -1.66 -11.95
C LYS A 78 -5.98 -0.20 -11.55
N ILE A 79 -5.19 0.08 -10.51
CA ILE A 79 -4.96 1.44 -10.06
C ILE A 79 -4.34 2.30 -11.17
N THR A 80 -4.66 3.58 -11.12
CA THR A 80 -3.92 4.61 -11.85
C THR A 80 -3.43 5.66 -10.86
N TYR A 81 -2.32 6.31 -11.17
CA TYR A 81 -1.74 7.29 -10.27
C TYR A 81 -1.03 8.42 -11.01
N LYS A 82 -0.83 9.51 -10.29
CA LYS A 82 -0.04 10.66 -10.71
C LYS A 82 0.75 11.17 -9.51
N VAL A 83 2.07 11.23 -9.64
CA VAL A 83 2.91 11.99 -8.71
C VAL A 83 2.78 13.46 -9.09
N ASN A 84 2.29 14.29 -8.17
CA ASN A 84 1.99 15.69 -8.42
C ASN A 84 3.18 16.60 -8.12
N SER A 85 3.86 16.36 -7.00
CA SER A 85 5.00 17.16 -6.58
C SER A 85 5.88 16.42 -5.58
N GLU A 86 7.11 16.88 -5.44
CA GLU A 86 8.07 16.45 -4.45
C GLU A 86 8.70 17.67 -3.78
N LYS A 87 8.85 17.59 -2.46
CA LYS A 87 9.61 18.55 -1.66
C LYS A 87 10.64 17.80 -0.84
N VAL A 88 11.91 18.15 -1.00
CA VAL A 88 13.02 17.59 -0.22
C VAL A 88 13.52 18.64 0.75
N ASP A 89 13.69 18.26 2.02
CA ASP A 89 14.23 19.07 3.11
C ASP A 89 15.24 18.24 3.91
N GLY A 90 16.53 18.37 3.55
CA GLY A 90 17.60 17.57 4.12
C GLY A 90 17.39 16.07 3.90
N ASP A 91 17.21 15.34 5.00
CA ASP A 91 16.98 13.88 5.02
C ASP A 91 15.50 13.51 5.08
N SER A 92 14.60 14.48 4.95
CA SER A 92 13.15 14.27 4.84
C SER A 92 12.63 14.70 3.47
N ALA A 93 11.57 14.04 3.00
CA ALA A 93 10.86 14.45 1.81
C ALA A 93 9.37 14.21 1.93
N THR A 94 8.60 14.98 1.18
CA THR A 94 7.15 14.81 1.02
C THR A 94 6.84 14.65 -0.46
N VAL A 95 6.16 13.56 -0.81
CA VAL A 95 5.67 13.30 -2.18
C VAL A 95 4.15 13.41 -2.19
N ASN A 96 3.63 14.38 -2.92
CA ASN A 96 2.19 14.48 -3.13
C ASN A 96 1.78 13.57 -4.29
N VAL A 97 0.84 12.67 -4.04
CA VAL A 97 0.40 11.67 -5.02
C VAL A 97 -1.12 11.58 -5.06
N SER A 98 -1.66 11.52 -6.26
CA SER A 98 -3.07 11.21 -6.51
C SER A 98 -3.19 9.81 -7.10
N VAL A 99 -4.19 9.06 -6.66
CA VAL A 99 -4.54 7.74 -7.19
C VAL A 99 -6.02 7.67 -7.53
N ASN A 100 -6.36 6.90 -8.55
CA ASN A 100 -7.68 6.31 -8.73
C ASN A 100 -7.54 4.82 -8.43
N ALA A 101 -8.16 4.37 -7.35
CA ALA A 101 -7.90 3.07 -6.75
C ALA A 101 -9.17 2.50 -6.08
N PRO A 102 -9.26 1.17 -5.85
CA PRO A 102 -10.46 0.57 -5.29
C PRO A 102 -10.78 1.17 -3.92
N ASP A 103 -12.06 1.30 -3.63
CA ASP A 103 -12.59 1.73 -2.34
C ASP A 103 -12.99 0.49 -1.53
N LEU A 104 -12.01 -0.07 -0.81
CA LEU A 104 -12.24 -1.26 0.00
C LEU A 104 -13.00 -0.94 1.29
N ALA A 105 -13.02 0.32 1.74
CA ALA A 105 -13.86 0.73 2.86
C ALA A 105 -15.35 0.63 2.51
N ASP A 106 -15.74 1.08 1.32
CA ASP A 106 -17.10 0.88 0.78
C ASP A 106 -17.40 -0.60 0.58
N ALA A 107 -16.47 -1.37 0.01
CA ALA A 107 -16.63 -2.81 -0.19
C ALA A 107 -16.84 -3.56 1.13
N PHE A 108 -16.04 -3.24 2.16
CA PHE A 108 -16.15 -3.84 3.48
C PHE A 108 -17.47 -3.45 4.17
N SER A 109 -17.92 -2.22 4.00
CA SER A 109 -19.22 -1.77 4.50
C SER A 109 -20.38 -2.54 3.85
N GLN A 110 -20.33 -2.76 2.53
CA GLN A 110 -21.30 -3.59 1.82
C GLN A 110 -21.27 -5.05 2.27
N PHE A 111 -20.08 -5.59 2.54
CA PHE A 111 -19.92 -6.94 3.06
C PHE A 111 -20.59 -7.09 4.43
N ILE A 112 -20.33 -6.19 5.38
CA ILE A 112 -20.96 -6.20 6.70
C ILE A 112 -22.49 -6.17 6.58
N GLN A 113 -23.04 -5.32 5.71
CA GLN A 113 -24.49 -5.24 5.51
C GLN A 113 -25.09 -6.55 4.99
N LYS A 114 -24.43 -7.19 4.01
CA LYS A 114 -24.88 -8.48 3.47
C LYS A 114 -24.75 -9.60 4.50
N ALA A 115 -23.62 -9.66 5.21
CA ALA A 115 -23.37 -10.66 6.25
C ALA A 115 -24.40 -10.54 7.38
N PHE A 116 -24.69 -9.31 7.83
CA PHE A 116 -25.72 -9.07 8.85
C PHE A 116 -27.13 -9.49 8.36
N SER A 117 -27.49 -9.13 7.13
CA SER A 117 -28.78 -9.52 6.55
C SER A 117 -28.93 -11.03 6.42
N ASP A 118 -27.86 -11.71 6.03
CA ASP A 118 -27.83 -13.18 5.90
C ASP A 118 -27.93 -13.86 7.27
N ALA A 119 -27.14 -13.41 8.26
CA ALA A 119 -27.20 -13.92 9.62
C ALA A 119 -28.60 -13.76 10.24
N LEU A 120 -29.24 -12.61 10.03
CA LEU A 120 -30.61 -12.37 10.48
C LEU A 120 -31.60 -13.33 9.81
N SER A 121 -31.49 -13.54 8.50
CA SER A 121 -32.35 -14.47 7.76
C SER A 121 -32.17 -15.92 8.25
N SER A 122 -30.93 -16.34 8.49
CA SER A 122 -30.60 -17.68 9.00
C SER A 122 -31.14 -17.91 10.41
N ALA A 123 -31.10 -16.89 11.27
CA ALA A 123 -31.70 -16.95 12.61
C ALA A 123 -33.22 -17.13 12.56
N PHE A 124 -33.91 -16.52 11.59
CA PHE A 124 -35.36 -16.72 11.41
C PHE A 124 -35.73 -18.07 10.78
N SER A 125 -34.88 -18.64 9.93
CA SER A 125 -35.15 -19.93 9.28
C SER A 125 -34.79 -21.13 10.14
N GLY A 126 -33.99 -20.94 11.21
CA GLY A 126 -33.52 -22.02 12.07
C GLY A 126 -32.46 -22.90 11.42
N ASN A 127 -31.87 -22.47 10.30
CA ASN A 127 -30.80 -23.20 9.62
C ASN A 127 -29.47 -23.03 10.37
N THR A 128 -28.82 -24.14 10.66
CA THR A 128 -27.43 -24.19 11.13
C THR A 128 -26.54 -24.73 10.03
N GLU A 129 -25.77 -23.85 9.39
CA GLU A 129 -24.71 -24.21 8.44
C GLU A 129 -23.43 -24.60 9.20
N THR A 130 -22.53 -25.37 8.56
CA THR A 130 -21.21 -25.62 9.15
C THR A 130 -20.35 -24.36 9.07
N GLN A 131 -19.28 -24.28 9.88
CA GLN A 131 -18.35 -23.16 9.81
C GLN A 131 -17.68 -23.07 8.43
N GLU A 132 -17.30 -24.21 7.85
CA GLU A 132 -16.66 -24.28 6.52
C GLU A 132 -17.59 -23.77 5.42
N ASP A 133 -18.86 -24.17 5.43
CA ASP A 133 -19.86 -23.67 4.48
C ASP A 133 -20.09 -22.17 4.63
N THR A 134 -20.09 -21.68 5.87
CA THR A 134 -20.26 -20.26 6.22
C THR A 134 -19.08 -19.43 5.71
N ASP A 135 -17.85 -19.89 5.93
CA ASP A 135 -16.63 -19.23 5.48
C ASP A 135 -16.58 -19.16 3.94
N ALA A 136 -16.85 -20.29 3.26
CA ALA A 136 -16.87 -20.34 1.81
C ALA A 136 -17.98 -19.45 1.21
N LYS A 137 -19.14 -19.35 1.88
CA LYS A 137 -20.23 -18.46 1.49
C LYS A 137 -19.83 -17.00 1.61
N TYR A 138 -19.24 -16.59 2.73
CA TYR A 138 -18.84 -15.21 2.93
C TYR A 138 -17.65 -14.79 2.06
N ASP A 139 -16.70 -15.70 1.80
CA ASP A 139 -15.62 -15.46 0.84
C ASP A 139 -16.17 -15.19 -0.57
N LYS A 140 -17.16 -15.98 -1.03
CA LYS A 140 -17.85 -15.75 -2.30
C LYS A 140 -18.60 -14.42 -2.33
N ILE A 141 -19.37 -14.11 -1.28
CA ILE A 141 -20.08 -12.82 -1.18
C ILE A 141 -19.10 -11.66 -1.29
N PHE A 142 -17.97 -11.72 -0.59
CA PHE A 142 -16.99 -10.66 -0.63
C PHE A 142 -16.25 -10.59 -1.98
N SER A 143 -15.91 -11.74 -2.57
CA SER A 143 -15.38 -11.84 -3.93
C SER A 143 -16.29 -11.14 -4.95
N GLU A 144 -17.61 -11.35 -4.87
CA GLU A 144 -18.58 -10.70 -5.76
C GLU A 144 -18.65 -9.18 -5.57
N ILE A 145 -18.57 -8.70 -4.31
CA ILE A 145 -18.47 -7.26 -4.03
C ILE A 145 -17.19 -6.70 -4.64
N LEU A 146 -16.05 -7.36 -4.44
CA LEU A 146 -14.74 -6.92 -4.92
C LEU A 146 -14.63 -6.91 -6.44
N LYS A 147 -15.26 -7.87 -7.14
CA LYS A 147 -15.35 -7.87 -8.61
C LYS A 147 -16.04 -6.62 -9.17
N ASN A 148 -16.93 -6.01 -8.39
CA ASN A 148 -17.68 -4.81 -8.73
C ASN A 148 -17.28 -3.60 -7.87
N VAL A 149 -16.08 -3.64 -7.29
CA VAL A 149 -15.63 -2.59 -6.38
C VAL A 149 -15.58 -1.23 -7.09
N LYS A 150 -16.05 -0.20 -6.39
CA LYS A 150 -15.94 1.17 -6.88
C LYS A 150 -14.49 1.64 -6.78
N PHE A 151 -14.12 2.50 -7.70
CA PHE A 151 -12.86 3.22 -7.64
C PHE A 151 -13.15 4.66 -7.24
N SER A 152 -12.29 5.22 -6.41
CA SER A 152 -12.39 6.62 -5.97
C SER A 152 -11.03 7.30 -6.08
N ASP A 153 -11.06 8.60 -6.36
CA ASP A 153 -9.85 9.42 -6.39
C ASP A 153 -9.43 9.80 -4.96
N ARG A 154 -8.14 9.61 -4.66
CA ARG A 154 -7.54 9.95 -3.36
C ARG A 154 -6.22 10.67 -3.59
N THR A 155 -5.95 11.70 -2.81
CA THR A 155 -4.67 12.44 -2.85
C THR A 155 -4.09 12.51 -1.46
N MET A 156 -2.82 12.12 -1.31
CA MET A 156 -2.11 12.12 -0.04
C MET A 156 -0.70 12.68 -0.20
N ASP A 157 -0.22 13.30 0.87
CA ASP A 157 1.19 13.60 1.06
C ASP A 157 1.85 12.41 1.75
N ILE A 158 2.82 11.80 1.10
CA ILE A 158 3.58 10.65 1.61
C ILE A 158 4.91 11.14 2.14
N GLU A 159 5.14 10.92 3.44
CA GLU A 159 6.41 11.26 4.08
C GLU A 159 7.47 10.19 3.79
N MET A 160 8.67 10.66 3.46
CA MET A 160 9.82 9.80 3.17
C MET A 160 11.04 10.27 3.96
N VAL A 161 11.90 9.32 4.30
CA VAL A 161 13.16 9.55 4.99
C VAL A 161 14.31 9.03 4.13
N LYS A 162 15.44 9.73 4.18
CA LYS A 162 16.67 9.32 3.50
C LYS A 162 17.45 8.36 4.39
N GLU A 163 17.70 7.16 3.88
CA GLU A 163 18.55 6.14 4.50
C GLU A 163 19.85 5.96 3.68
N GLU A 164 20.78 5.14 4.18
CA GLU A 164 22.07 4.85 3.51
C GLU A 164 21.88 4.38 2.05
N ASN A 165 20.80 3.64 1.79
CA ASN A 165 20.50 3.03 0.50
C ASN A 165 19.52 3.86 -0.37
N GLY A 166 19.15 5.07 0.05
CA GLY A 166 18.23 5.95 -0.68
C GLY A 166 16.98 6.30 0.13
N TRP A 167 15.93 6.75 -0.57
CA TRP A 167 14.69 7.18 0.09
C TRP A 167 13.79 6.00 0.43
N LYS A 168 13.14 6.07 1.58
CA LYS A 168 12.18 5.09 2.06
C LYS A 168 10.90 5.78 2.51
N ILE A 169 9.76 5.14 2.29
CA ILE A 169 8.46 5.59 2.81
C ILE A 169 8.50 5.45 4.35
N LYS A 170 8.11 6.52 5.05
CA LYS A 170 8.19 6.55 6.51
C LYS A 170 7.15 5.65 7.18
N ASN A 171 5.96 5.56 6.59
CA ASN A 171 4.85 4.73 7.08
C ASN A 171 4.24 3.91 5.94
N ASP A 172 4.42 2.59 5.97
CA ASP A 172 3.87 1.70 4.94
C ASP A 172 2.33 1.66 4.96
N ASN A 173 1.69 1.95 6.11
CA ASN A 173 0.23 2.05 6.21
C ASN A 173 -0.33 3.18 5.34
N ASP A 174 0.45 4.23 5.04
CA ASP A 174 0.01 5.30 4.14
C ASP A 174 -0.19 4.76 2.72
N ILE A 175 0.61 3.78 2.30
CA ILE A 175 0.46 3.12 0.99
C ILE A 175 -0.80 2.27 0.98
N ILE A 176 -1.03 1.48 2.03
CA ILE A 176 -2.23 0.66 2.18
C ILE A 176 -3.46 1.57 2.10
N LYS A 177 -3.49 2.63 2.90
CA LYS A 177 -4.57 3.62 2.90
C LYS A 177 -4.79 4.28 1.55
N LEU A 178 -3.71 4.70 0.89
CA LEU A 178 -3.78 5.32 -0.43
C LEU A 178 -4.43 4.38 -1.45
N VAL A 179 -3.99 3.11 -1.52
CA VAL A 179 -4.41 2.19 -2.58
C VAL A 179 -5.66 1.37 -2.26
N THR A 180 -6.08 1.31 -0.99
CA THR A 180 -7.25 0.52 -0.57
C THR A 180 -8.38 1.33 0.05
N ASN A 181 -8.13 2.58 0.48
CA ASN A 181 -9.02 3.36 1.34
C ASN A 181 -9.23 2.80 2.76
N ILE A 182 -8.43 1.81 3.16
CA ILE A 182 -8.45 1.27 4.53
C ILE A 182 -7.33 1.92 5.31
N ASP A 183 -7.67 2.50 6.46
CA ASP A 183 -6.69 3.03 7.41
C ASP A 183 -6.41 1.95 8.47
N PRO A 184 -5.27 1.22 8.39
CA PRO A 184 -4.98 0.13 9.31
C PRO A 184 -4.85 0.60 10.76
N ASP A 185 -4.32 1.81 10.96
CA ASP A 185 -4.17 2.41 12.30
C ASP A 185 -5.55 2.70 12.90
N ALA A 186 -6.48 3.24 12.11
CA ALA A 186 -7.85 3.49 12.57
C ALA A 186 -8.61 2.18 12.87
N LEU A 187 -8.45 1.15 12.04
CA LEU A 187 -9.07 -0.16 12.28
C LEU A 187 -8.56 -0.81 13.56
N ASN A 188 -7.25 -0.87 13.77
CA ASN A 188 -6.66 -1.48 14.96
C ASN A 188 -7.16 -0.79 16.23
N ASN A 189 -7.18 0.54 16.25
CA ASN A 189 -7.70 1.30 17.38
C ASN A 189 -9.20 1.04 17.63
N ALA A 190 -10.00 0.85 16.57
CA ALA A 190 -11.41 0.53 16.72
C ALA A 190 -11.62 -0.83 17.41
N PHE A 191 -10.86 -1.86 17.03
CA PHE A 191 -10.94 -3.18 17.63
C PHE A 191 -10.40 -3.23 19.07
N ASP A 192 -9.27 -2.58 19.34
CA ASP A 192 -8.71 -2.47 20.69
C ASP A 192 -9.67 -1.74 21.66
N SER A 193 -10.42 -0.76 21.15
CA SER A 193 -11.43 -0.04 21.93
C SER A 193 -12.69 -0.87 22.21
N SER A 194 -13.06 -1.81 21.33
CA SER A 194 -14.17 -2.74 21.58
C SER A 194 -13.81 -3.78 22.64
N ASP A 195 -12.60 -4.34 22.61
CA ASP A 195 -12.17 -5.35 23.58
C ASP A 195 -12.05 -4.80 25.01
N ASN A 196 -11.64 -3.54 25.13
CA ASN A 196 -11.58 -2.86 26.43
C ASN A 196 -12.96 -2.51 27.01
N ASN A 197 -14.01 -2.44 26.20
CA ASN A 197 -15.38 -2.19 26.68
C ASN A 197 -16.15 -3.47 27.03
N ILE A 198 -15.80 -4.62 26.44
CA ILE A 198 -16.43 -5.92 26.76
C ILE A 198 -15.99 -6.40 28.16
N ASN A 199 -14.77 -6.10 28.59
CA ASN A 199 -14.26 -6.47 29.92
C ASN A 199 -14.71 -5.54 31.09
N LYS A 200 -15.67 -4.63 30.84
CA LYS A 200 -16.19 -3.68 31.85
C LYS A 200 -17.71 -3.78 32.10
N GLN A 201 -18.40 -4.75 31.49
CA GLN A 201 -19.78 -5.13 31.84
C GLN A 201 -19.79 -6.48 32.55
#